data_AF-A0A7H9VHS1-F1
#
_entry.id   AF-A0A7H9VHS1-F1
#
_cell.length_a   1.000
_cell.length_b   1.000
_cell.length_c   1.000
_cell.angle_alpha   90.00
_cell.angle_beta   90.00
_cell.angle_gamma   90.00
#
_symmetry.space_group_name_H-M   'P 1'
#
loop_
_entity.id
_entity.type
_entity.pdbx_description
1 polymer ?
#
loop_
_entity_poly.entity_id
_entity_poly.type
_entity_poly.pdbx_seq_one_letter_code
_entity_poly.pdbx_strand_id
1 'polypeptide(L)'
;RLGRFDDAVREMERAVSLKPEDPVLNDHLGDAYWRVGRKLEATFQWTQARDLKPDPDVLATLQQKLLKGLPPIESNTAQETPKVK
;
A
#
# COMPACT_ATOMS: atom_id res chain seq x y z
N ARG A 1 -10.26 -2.44 13.66
CA ARG A 1 -9.45 -2.71 12.44
C ARG A 1 -8.36 -1.65 12.22
N LEU A 2 -8.60 -0.37 12.55
CA LEU A 2 -7.64 0.74 12.40
C LEU A 2 -6.33 0.55 13.17
N GLY A 3 -6.38 0.09 14.43
CA GLY A 3 -5.14 -0.12 15.22
C GLY A 3 -4.11 -1.07 14.59
N ARG A 4 -4.52 -2.01 13.73
CA ARG A 4 -3.57 -2.85 12.97
C ARG A 4 -2.88 -2.10 11.83
N PHE A 5 -3.53 -1.09 11.28
CA PHE A 5 -2.93 -0.26 10.23
C PHE A 5 -1.97 0.78 10.82
N ASP A 6 -2.23 1.31 12.01
CA ASP A 6 -1.27 2.20 12.70
C ASP A 6 0.05 1.49 13.01
N ASP A 7 -0.01 0.23 13.47
CA ASP A 7 1.19 -0.58 13.69
C ASP A 7 1.89 -0.92 12.36
N ALA A 8 1.11 -1.24 11.32
CA ALA A 8 1.65 -1.49 9.99
C ALA A 8 2.37 -0.25 9.41
N VAL A 9 1.85 0.96 9.68
CA VAL A 9 2.50 2.21 9.29
C VAL A 9 3.87 2.31 9.95
N ARG A 10 3.99 2.08 11.26
CA ARG A 10 5.28 2.19 11.97
C ARG A 10 6.33 1.22 11.43
N GLU A 11 5.94 -0.04 11.23
CA GLU A 11 6.87 -1.05 10.70
C GLU A 11 7.28 -0.76 9.26
N MET A 12 6.35 -0.24 8.45
CA MET A 12 6.62 0.09 7.06
C MET A 12 7.44 1.39 6.92
N GLU A 13 7.23 2.39 7.78
CA GLU A 13 8.10 3.57 7.90
C GLU A 13 9.54 3.14 8.20
N ARG A 14 9.72 2.18 9.14
CA ARG A 14 11.03 1.59 9.43
C ARG A 14 11.60 0.86 8.21
N ALA A 15 10.82 0.03 7.54
CA ALA A 15 11.27 -0.72 6.37
C ALA A 15 11.74 0.22 5.24
N VAL A 16 10.97 1.26 4.92
CA VAL A 16 11.34 2.28 3.92
C VAL A 16 12.57 3.06 4.36
N SER A 17 12.74 3.35 5.66
CA SER A 17 13.96 4.01 6.15
C SER A 17 15.24 3.18 5.93
N LEU A 18 15.11 1.85 5.88
CA LEU A 18 16.23 0.93 5.67
C LEU A 18 16.50 0.68 4.18
N LYS A 19 15.48 0.78 3.32
CA LYS A 19 15.56 0.55 1.87
C LYS A 19 14.67 1.55 1.12
N PRO A 20 15.05 2.83 1.08
CA PRO A 20 14.23 3.87 0.46
C PRO A 20 14.07 3.69 -1.05
N GLU A 21 14.99 2.97 -1.70
CA GLU A 21 14.99 2.67 -3.13
C GLU A 21 14.15 1.46 -3.55
N ASP A 22 13.50 0.77 -2.61
CA ASP A 22 12.62 -0.35 -2.92
C ASP A 22 11.21 0.14 -3.26
N PRO A 23 10.76 0.04 -4.53
CA PRO A 23 9.45 0.54 -4.93
C PRO A 23 8.29 -0.21 -4.28
N VAL A 24 8.48 -1.50 -3.92
CA VAL A 24 7.44 -2.31 -3.28
C VAL A 24 7.20 -1.84 -1.85
N LEU A 25 8.26 -1.50 -1.13
CA LEU A 25 8.13 -0.95 0.23
C LEU A 25 7.46 0.42 0.22
N ASN A 26 7.83 1.29 -0.72
CA ASN A 26 7.18 2.58 -0.90
C ASN A 26 5.68 2.40 -1.27
N ASP A 27 5.34 1.44 -2.15
CA ASP A 27 3.94 1.13 -2.49
C ASP A 27 3.12 0.70 -1.26
N HIS A 28 3.65 -0.25 -0.49
CA HIS A 28 3.00 -0.75 0.72
C HIS A 28 2.87 0.29 1.83
N LEU A 29 3.86 1.18 1.97
CA LEU A 29 3.75 2.30 2.90
C LEU A 29 2.64 3.26 2.46
N GLY A 30 2.53 3.52 1.15
CA GLY A 30 1.44 4.30 0.58
C GLY A 30 0.08 3.70 0.89
N ASP A 31 -0.06 2.38 0.74
CA ASP A 31 -1.28 1.67 1.10
C ASP A 31 -1.62 1.81 2.58
N ALA A 32 -0.64 1.61 3.46
CA ALA A 32 -0.83 1.72 4.91
C ALA A 32 -1.28 3.14 5.30
N TYR A 33 -0.63 4.16 4.77
CA TYR A 33 -1.01 5.56 4.98
C TYR A 33 -2.43 5.86 4.49
N TRP A 34 -2.81 5.36 3.31
CA TRP A 34 -4.16 5.58 2.78
C TRP A 34 -5.23 4.98 3.71
N ARG A 35 -4.98 3.78 4.25
CA ARG A 35 -5.92 3.08 5.13
C ARG A 35 -6.09 3.74 6.50
N VAL A 36 -5.13 4.53 6.97
CA VAL A 36 -5.25 5.35 8.20
C VAL A 36 -5.68 6.79 7.94
N GLY A 37 -5.98 7.15 6.68
CA GLY A 37 -6.44 8.49 6.31
C GLY A 37 -5.33 9.51 6.04
N ARG A 38 -4.06 9.09 6.13
CA ARG A 38 -2.85 9.88 5.81
C ARG A 38 -2.64 9.99 4.29
N LYS A 39 -3.62 10.55 3.58
CA LYS A 39 -3.69 10.50 2.10
C LYS A 39 -2.58 11.27 1.40
N LEU A 40 -2.09 12.36 1.98
CA LEU A 40 -0.99 13.12 1.40
C LEU A 40 0.31 12.30 1.42
N GLU A 41 0.62 11.68 2.56
CA GLU A 41 1.78 10.79 2.65
C GLU A 41 1.62 9.56 1.77
N ALA A 42 0.39 9.02 1.64
CA ALA A 42 0.12 7.91 0.72
C ALA A 42 0.50 8.25 -0.73
N THR A 43 0.00 9.39 -1.24
CA THR A 43 0.29 9.86 -2.60
C THR A 43 1.78 10.12 -2.81
N PHE A 44 2.47 10.66 -1.80
CA PHE A 44 3.91 10.85 -1.85
C PHE A 44 4.66 9.51 -2.02
N GLN A 45 4.32 8.50 -1.22
CA GLN A 45 4.98 7.19 -1.28
C GLN A 45 4.70 6.45 -2.59
N TRP A 46 3.45 6.50 -3.10
CA TRP A 46 3.14 5.94 -4.42
C TRP A 46 3.87 6.68 -5.56
N THR A 47 4.09 7.98 -5.42
CA THR A 47 4.87 8.77 -6.39
C THR A 47 6.34 8.33 -6.39
N GLN A 48 6.94 8.17 -5.21
CA GLN A 48 8.29 7.64 -5.07
C GLN A 48 8.41 6.22 -5.67
N ALA A 49 7.48 5.32 -5.33
CA ALA A 49 7.44 3.97 -5.87
C ALA A 49 7.38 3.95 -7.40
N ARG A 50 6.60 4.85 -8.01
CA ARG A 50 6.50 5.00 -9.47
C ARG A 50 7.83 5.47 -10.08
N ASP A 51 8.46 6.46 -9.46
CA ASP A 51 9.67 7.10 -9.97
C ASP A 51 10.92 6.23 -9.83
N LEU A 52 10.88 5.23 -8.94
CA LEU A 52 11.87 4.16 -8.81
C LEU A 52 11.82 3.11 -9.95
N LYS A 53 10.95 3.30 -10.95
CA LYS A 53 10.82 2.46 -12.16
C LYS A 53 10.55 0.98 -11.82
N PRO A 54 9.42 0.68 -11.16
CA PRO A 54 9.05 -0.68 -10.85
C PRO A 54 8.64 -1.45 -12.11
N ASP A 55 8.39 -2.75 -11.96
CA ASP A 55 7.88 -3.57 -13.04
C ASP A 55 6.57 -2.98 -13.63
N PRO A 56 6.30 -3.17 -14.93
CA PRO A 56 5.15 -2.57 -15.61
C PRO A 56 3.79 -2.81 -14.93
N ASP A 57 3.57 -4.00 -14.36
CA ASP A 57 2.33 -4.35 -13.65
C ASP A 57 2.15 -3.54 -12.36
N VAL A 58 3.25 -3.33 -11.64
CA VAL A 58 3.29 -2.49 -10.43
C VAL A 58 3.11 -1.02 -10.82
N LEU A 59 3.77 -0.57 -11.89
CA LEU A 59 3.63 0.79 -12.42
C LEU A 59 2.17 1.13 -12.76
N ALA A 60 1.48 0.24 -13.48
CA ALA A 60 0.07 0.43 -13.82
C ALA A 60 -0.82 0.52 -12.57
N THR A 61 -0.54 -0.31 -11.57
CA THR A 61 -1.25 -0.31 -10.29
C THR A 61 -1.03 1.00 -9.53
N LEU A 62 0.20 1.48 -9.43
CA LEU A 62 0.56 2.75 -8.78
C LEU A 62 -0.12 3.94 -9.45
N GLN A 63 -0.18 3.96 -10.78
CA GLN A 63 -0.89 4.99 -11.53
C GLN A 63 -2.39 5.00 -11.19
N GLN A 64 -3.03 3.83 -11.05
CA GLN A 64 -4.42 3.76 -10.62
C GLN A 64 -4.60 4.26 -9.17
N LYS A 65 -3.70 3.87 -8.24
CA LYS A 65 -3.74 4.33 -6.85
C LYS A 65 -3.56 5.85 -6.74
N LEU A 66 -2.66 6.44 -7.53
CA LEU A 66 -2.48 7.90 -7.57
C LEU A 66 -3.71 8.65 -8.10
N LEU A 67 -4.44 8.06 -9.06
CA LEU A 67 -5.62 8.69 -9.64
C LEU A 67 -6.87 8.54 -8.77
N LYS A 68 -7.08 7.37 -8.18
CA LYS A 68 -8.37 6.98 -7.56
C LYS A 68 -8.24 6.67 -6.07
N GLY A 69 -7.02 6.51 -5.56
CA GLY A 69 -6.78 5.96 -4.24
C GLY A 69 -7.09 4.48 -4.14
N LEU A 70 -7.12 3.96 -2.91
CA LEU A 70 -7.61 2.60 -2.66
C LEU A 70 -9.12 2.59 -2.45
N PRO A 71 -9.81 1.54 -2.94
CA PRO A 71 -11.21 1.34 -2.63
C PRO A 71 -11.40 1.14 -1.11
N PRO A 72 -12.60 1.44 -0.58
CA PRO A 72 -12.96 1.08 0.78
C PRO A 72 -12.71 -0.41 1.03
N ILE A 73 -12.30 -0.75 2.25
CA ILE A 73 -12.21 -2.16 2.64
C ILE A 73 -13.63 -2.69 2.76
N GLU A 74 -14.10 -3.43 1.76
CA GLU A 74 -15.36 -4.14 1.86
C GLU A 74 -15.29 -5.14 3.02
N SER A 75 -16.30 -5.13 3.88
CA SER A 75 -16.38 -5.95 5.09
C SER A 75 -16.68 -7.43 4.82
N ASN A 76 -16.63 -7.89 3.57
CA ASN A 76 -16.89 -9.28 3.20
C ASN A 76 -15.73 -9.95 2.46
N THR A 77 -14.59 -10.05 3.13
CA THR A 77 -13.60 -11.11 2.84
C THR A 77 -13.71 -12.15 3.95
N ALA A 78 -14.87 -12.80 4.01
CA ALA A 78 -14.92 -14.16 4.53
C ALA A 78 -13.97 -14.98 3.66
N GLN A 79 -12.92 -15.48 4.28
CA GLN A 79 -12.08 -16.51 3.72
C GLN A 79 -12.95 -17.77 3.53
N GLU A 80 -13.60 -17.89 2.38
CA GLU A 80 -14.12 -19.17 1.90
C GLU A 80 -13.24 -19.61 0.74
N THR A 81 -12.06 -20.14 1.06
CA THR A 81 -11.51 -21.22 0.25
C THR A 81 -12.32 -22.46 0.60
N PRO A 82 -13.14 -23.04 -0.30
CA PRO A 82 -13.67 -24.37 -0.07
C PRO A 82 -12.48 -25.33 -0.15
N LYS A 83 -12.09 -25.85 1.01
CA LYS A 83 -11.19 -26.98 1.13
C LYS A 83 -11.97 -28.19 0.58
N VAL A 84 -11.84 -28.45 -0.72
CA VAL A 84 -12.36 -29.69 -1.30
C VAL A 84 -11.41 -30.82 -0.91
N LYS A 85 -12.01 -31.87 -0.36
CA LYS A 85 -11.39 -33.08 0.19
C LYS A 85 -10.56 -33.84 -0.84
#